data_AF-A0A838SLF0-F1
#
_entry.id   AF-A0A838SLF0-F1
#
_cell.length_a   1.000
_cell.length_b   1.000
_cell.length_c   1.000
_cell.angle_alpha   90.00
_cell.angle_beta   90.00
_cell.angle_gamma   90.00
#
_symmetry.space_group_name_H-M   'P 1'
#
loop_
_entity.id
_entity.type
_entity.pdbx_description
1 polymer ?
#
loop_
_entity_poly.entity_id
_entity_poly.type
_entity_poly.pdbx_seq_one_letter_code
_entity_poly.pdbx_strand_id
1 'polypeptide(L)'
;MSARAGMLDAVIFDWGGTLTPWHDIDLHAQWYAYAEAYDPVRAAALADRLFDLEALSWRRAREHHRSHTLDDLFRDAGAEPSGE
;
A
#
# COMPACT_ATOMS: atom_id res chain seq x y z
N MET A 1 29.50 -20.01 -27.84
CA MET A 1 28.35 -19.40 -28.53
C MET A 1 27.65 -18.45 -27.55
N SER A 2 27.83 -17.14 -27.71
CA SER A 2 27.05 -16.16 -26.95
C SER A 2 25.71 -16.02 -27.66
N ALA A 3 24.61 -16.29 -26.97
CA ALA A 3 23.28 -15.93 -27.48
C ALA A 3 23.26 -14.40 -27.68
N ARG A 4 22.81 -13.93 -28.85
CA ARG A 4 22.40 -12.54 -28.98
C ARG A 4 21.18 -12.39 -28.08
N ALA A 5 21.25 -11.50 -27.09
CA ALA A 5 20.06 -11.09 -26.37
C ALA A 5 19.01 -10.64 -27.40
N GLY A 6 17.80 -11.18 -27.31
CA GLY A 6 16.68 -10.66 -28.09
C GLY A 6 16.57 -9.15 -27.88
N MET A 7 16.08 -8.43 -28.88
CA MET A 7 15.86 -6.99 -28.72
C MET A 7 14.92 -6.75 -27.53
N LEU A 8 15.36 -5.93 -26.58
CA LEU A 8 14.55 -5.49 -25.45
C LEU A 8 13.49 -4.52 -25.98
N ASP A 9 12.21 -4.88 -25.85
CA ASP A 9 11.11 -4.05 -26.38
C ASP A 9 10.77 -2.87 -25.45
N ALA A 10 10.81 -3.08 -24.12
CA ALA A 10 10.48 -2.05 -23.13
C ALA A 10 11.09 -2.32 -21.75
N VAL A 11 11.17 -1.26 -20.95
CA VAL A 11 11.52 -1.28 -19.50
C VAL A 11 10.44 -0.51 -18.75
N ILE A 12 9.97 -1.07 -17.63
CA ILE A 12 9.05 -0.40 -16.71
C ILE A 12 9.85 0.04 -15.49
N PHE A 13 9.77 1.32 -15.14
CA PHE A 13 10.40 1.89 -13.96
C PHE A 13 9.35 2.21 -12.91
N ASP A 14 9.63 1.81 -11.68
CA ASP A 14 8.87 2.29 -10.51
C ASP A 14 9.19 3.77 -10.26
N TRP A 15 8.38 4.44 -9.46
CA TRP A 15 8.54 5.85 -9.18
C TRP A 15 9.48 6.12 -8.00
N GLY A 16 9.04 5.81 -6.78
CA GLY A 16 9.77 6.12 -5.55
C GLY A 16 11.06 5.33 -5.40
N GLY A 17 12.19 6.02 -5.27
CA GLY A 17 13.51 5.38 -5.17
C GLY A 17 14.07 4.84 -6.50
N THR A 18 13.30 4.94 -7.61
CA THR A 18 13.74 4.56 -8.95
C THR A 18 13.79 5.78 -9.89
N LEU A 19 12.64 6.39 -10.19
CA LEU A 19 12.57 7.63 -10.99
C LEU A 19 12.76 8.89 -10.14
N THR A 20 12.45 8.82 -8.85
CA THR A 20 12.66 9.92 -7.88
C THR A 20 13.54 9.45 -6.73
N PRO A 21 14.30 10.36 -6.08
CA PRO A 21 15.01 10.02 -4.85
C PRO A 21 14.04 9.48 -3.79
N TRP A 22 14.49 8.49 -3.04
CA TRP A 22 13.75 8.01 -1.88
C TRP A 22 13.74 9.08 -0.77
N HIS A 23 12.66 9.11 0.01
CA HIS A 23 12.57 9.84 1.27
C HIS A 23 11.81 8.99 2.29
N ASP A 24 12.00 9.27 3.57
CA ASP A 24 11.28 8.58 4.64
C ASP A 24 9.80 8.98 4.62
N ILE A 25 8.93 7.98 4.67
CA ILE A 25 7.46 8.14 4.67
C ILE A 25 6.93 7.68 6.03
N ASP A 26 6.21 8.56 6.71
CA ASP A 26 5.44 8.20 7.90
C ASP A 26 4.08 7.61 7.47
N LEU A 27 4.05 6.29 7.32
CA LEU A 27 2.85 5.55 6.91
C LEU A 27 1.73 5.63 7.95
N HIS A 28 2.07 5.76 9.24
CA HIS A 28 1.06 5.88 10.29
C HIS A 28 0.35 7.24 10.21
N ALA A 29 1.11 8.32 10.06
CA ALA A 29 0.54 9.65 9.84
C ALA A 29 -0.34 9.72 8.58
N GLN A 30 0.05 9.01 7.51
CA GLN A 30 -0.78 8.85 6.31
C GLN A 30 -2.12 8.17 6.65
N TRP A 31 -2.10 7.04 7.38
CA TRP A 31 -3.32 6.36 7.80
C TRP A 31 -4.19 7.21 8.72
N TYR A 32 -3.58 8.01 9.60
CA TYR A 32 -4.31 8.95 10.44
C TYR A 32 -5.11 9.95 9.60
N ALA A 33 -4.53 10.50 8.53
CA ALA A 33 -5.23 11.43 7.64
C ALA A 33 -6.46 10.78 6.95
N TYR A 34 -6.36 9.52 6.53
CA TYR A 34 -7.52 8.80 6.00
C TYR A 34 -8.54 8.48 7.08
N ALA A 35 -8.09 8.04 8.26
CA ALA A 35 -8.97 7.71 9.36
C ALA A 35 -9.75 8.92 9.88
N GLU A 36 -9.15 10.11 9.90
CA GLU A 36 -9.81 11.38 10.20
C GLU A 36 -10.96 11.67 9.22
N ALA A 37 -10.80 11.36 7.94
CA ALA A 37 -11.85 11.55 6.94
C ALA A 37 -13.01 10.55 7.08
N TYR A 38 -12.73 9.32 7.53
CA TYR A 38 -13.70 8.24 7.63
C TYR A 38 -14.44 8.17 8.97
N ASP A 39 -13.72 8.29 10.08
CA ASP A 39 -14.27 8.28 11.44
C ASP A 39 -13.44 9.24 12.32
N PRO A 40 -13.72 10.55 12.28
CA PRO A 40 -12.98 11.54 13.06
C PRO A 40 -12.98 11.24 14.57
N VAL A 41 -14.04 10.60 15.08
CA VAL A 41 -14.17 10.29 16.52
C VAL A 41 -13.22 9.17 16.93
N ARG A 42 -12.94 8.23 16.02
CA ARG A 42 -12.08 7.07 16.29
C ARG A 42 -10.81 7.05 15.44
N ALA A 43 -10.43 8.18 14.86
CA ALA A 43 -9.37 8.29 13.86
C ALA A 43 -8.06 7.63 14.30
N ALA A 44 -7.57 7.93 15.51
CA ALA A 44 -6.35 7.32 16.04
C ALA A 44 -6.43 5.79 16.10
N ALA A 45 -7.52 5.27 16.68
CA ALA A 45 -7.70 3.83 16.83
C ALA A 45 -7.94 3.11 15.49
N LEU A 46 -8.52 3.78 14.51
CA LEU A 46 -8.68 3.26 13.15
C LEU A 46 -7.33 3.28 12.40
N ALA A 47 -6.54 4.34 12.53
CA ALA A 47 -5.21 4.45 11.94
C ALA A 47 -4.26 3.37 12.44
N ASP A 48 -4.24 3.10 13.75
CA ASP A 48 -3.46 2.01 14.35
C ASP A 48 -3.81 0.65 13.72
N ARG A 49 -5.10 0.36 13.57
CA ARG A 49 -5.56 -0.90 12.95
C ARG A 49 -5.19 -0.98 11.47
N LEU A 50 -5.39 0.09 10.72
CA LEU A 50 -5.07 0.15 9.29
C LEU A 50 -3.57 -0.07 9.07
N PHE A 51 -2.72 0.57 9.89
CA PHE A 51 -1.26 0.38 9.84
C PHE A 51 -0.86 -1.08 10.11
N ASP A 52 -1.41 -1.70 11.15
CA ASP A 52 -1.13 -3.11 11.47
C ASP A 52 -1.60 -4.05 10.35
N LEU A 53 -2.81 -3.85 9.85
CA LEU A 53 -3.39 -4.66 8.77
C LEU A 53 -2.63 -4.49 7.45
N GLU A 54 -2.13 -3.29 7.15
CA GLU A 54 -1.33 -3.03 5.95
C GLU A 54 -0.02 -3.82 6.03
N ALA A 55 0.63 -3.85 7.21
CA ALA A 55 1.81 -4.66 7.42
C ALA A 55 1.54 -6.16 7.19
N LEU A 56 0.37 -6.68 7.59
CA LEU A 56 -0.05 -8.05 7.28
C LEU A 56 -0.22 -8.25 5.76
N SER A 57 -0.87 -7.31 5.09
CA SER A 57 -1.10 -7.35 3.65
C SER A 57 0.21 -7.38 2.86
N TRP A 58 1.16 -6.52 3.23
CA TRP A 58 2.49 -6.49 2.62
C TRP A 58 3.28 -7.78 2.82
N ARG A 59 3.14 -8.45 3.97
CA ARG A 59 3.75 -9.78 4.17
C ARG A 59 3.13 -10.81 3.22
N ARG A 60 1.81 -10.87 3.11
CA ARG A 60 1.12 -11.77 2.17
C ARG A 60 1.49 -11.49 0.72
N ALA A 61 1.61 -10.22 0.33
CA ALA A 61 2.04 -9.84 -1.01
C ALA A 61 3.43 -10.39 -1.34
N ARG A 62 4.37 -10.30 -0.40
CA ARG A 62 5.73 -10.85 -0.57
C ARG A 62 5.78 -12.38 -0.58
N GLU A 63 4.97 -13.04 0.26
CA GLU A 63 5.01 -14.49 0.42
C GLU A 63 4.18 -15.24 -0.63
N HIS A 64 3.13 -14.60 -1.14
CA HIS A 64 2.13 -15.27 -1.99
C HIS A 64 1.86 -14.54 -3.30
N HIS A 65 2.51 -13.40 -3.56
CA HIS A 65 2.35 -12.60 -4.78
C HIS A 65 0.88 -12.25 -5.06
N ARG A 66 0.17 -11.82 -4.01
CA ARG A 66 -1.24 -11.40 -4.08
C ARG A 66 -1.37 -9.91 -3.77
N SER A 67 -2.16 -9.22 -4.58
CA SER A 67 -2.55 -7.84 -4.33
C SER A 67 -3.69 -7.76 -3.31
N HIS A 68 -3.89 -6.56 -2.75
CA HIS A 68 -4.98 -6.23 -1.84
C HIS A 68 -5.52 -4.84 -2.22
N THR A 69 -6.77 -4.56 -1.89
CA THR A 69 -7.39 -3.26 -2.15
C THR A 69 -7.46 -2.41 -0.88
N LEU A 70 -7.63 -1.10 -1.03
CA LEU A 70 -7.92 -0.22 0.12
C LEU A 70 -9.24 -0.63 0.79
N ASP A 71 -10.28 -0.92 0.01
CA ASP A 71 -11.57 -1.36 0.55
C ASP A 71 -11.45 -2.64 1.39
N ASP A 72 -10.63 -3.60 0.96
CA ASP A 72 -10.38 -4.80 1.76
C ASP A 72 -9.76 -4.44 3.10
N LEU A 73 -8.79 -3.53 3.11
CA LEU A 73 -8.11 -3.09 4.32
C LEU A 73 -9.05 -2.38 5.31
N PHE A 74 -9.93 -1.51 4.79
CA PHE A 74 -10.91 -0.81 5.61
C PHE A 74 -11.97 -1.76 6.17
N ARG A 75 -12.49 -2.69 5.35
CA ARG A 75 -13.41 -3.73 5.81
C ARG A 75 -12.79 -4.61 6.89
N ASP A 76 -11.54 -5.02 6.71
CA ASP A 76 -10.78 -5.79 7.72
C ASP A 76 -10.57 -4.98 9.01
N ALA A 77 -10.47 -3.65 8.92
CA ALA A 77 -10.39 -2.74 10.08
C ALA A 77 -11.74 -2.49 10.77
N GLY A 78 -12.83 -3.02 10.22
CA GLY A 78 -14.21 -2.84 10.70
C GLY A 78 -14.83 -1.50 10.30
N ALA A 79 -14.29 -0.84 9.27
CA ALA A 79 -14.84 0.36 8.67
C ALA A 79 -15.42 0.01 7.29
N GLU A 80 -16.70 0.32 7.06
CA GLU A 80 -17.31 0.05 5.75
C GLU A 80 -16.96 1.20 4.80
N PRO A 81 -16.26 0.95 3.68
CA PRO A 81 -16.07 1.95 2.64
C PRO A 81 -17.45 2.31 2.08
N SER A 82 -17.84 3.58 2.18
CA SER A 82 -19.01 4.08 1.48
C SER A 82 -18.66 4.11 -0.01
N GLY A 83 -18.90 3.01 -0.73
CA GLY A 83 -18.56 2.93 -2.14
C GLY A 83 -19.22 4.05 -2.94
N GLU A 84 -18.42 5.04 -3.32
CA GLU A 84 -18.55 5.97 -4.45
C GLU A 84 -17.17 6.57 -4.78
#